data_AF-A0A949I645-F1
#
_entry.id   AF-A0A949I645-F1
#
_cell.length_a   1.000
_cell.length_b   1.000
_cell.length_c   1.000
_cell.angle_alpha   90.00
_cell.angle_beta   90.00
_cell.angle_gamma   90.00
#
_symmetry.space_group_name_H-M   'P 1'
#
loop_
_entity.id
_entity.type
_entity.pdbx_description
1 polymer ?
#
loop_
_entity_poly.entity_id
_entity_poly.type
_entity_poly.pdbx_seq_one_letter_code
_entity_poly.pdbx_strand_id
1 'polypeptide(L)'
;MSPHAPAPPIDPFDLARFEQAQQAVYAQALAELRAGRKRTHWMWFVLPQLRGLGASEMSRRYAIASLAEARAYLMHPVLGARLRECVAAICAHAGRGAAAVLGEVDAQ
;
A
#
# COMPACT_ATOMS: atom_id res chain seq x y z
N MET A 1 25.17 32.63 13.87
CA MET A 1 24.47 31.47 14.44
C MET A 1 23.62 30.87 13.33
N SER A 2 24.10 29.83 12.64
CA SER A 2 23.30 29.16 11.61
C SER A 2 22.24 28.29 12.28
N PRO A 3 20.96 28.35 11.86
CA PRO A 3 19.95 27.45 12.39
C PRO A 3 20.27 26.04 11.91
N HIS A 4 20.50 25.12 12.84
CA HIS A 4 20.54 23.69 12.59
C HIS A 4 19.18 23.29 11.99
N ALA A 5 19.18 22.86 10.73
CA ALA A 5 17.99 22.26 10.13
C ALA A 5 17.54 21.09 11.02
N PRO A 6 16.22 20.92 11.27
CA PRO A 6 15.75 19.82 12.08
C PRO A 6 16.24 18.50 11.46
N ALA A 7 16.72 17.58 12.30
CA ALA A 7 17.08 16.25 11.87
C ALA A 7 15.90 15.65 11.07
N PRO A 8 16.15 14.94 9.97
CA PRO A 8 15.09 14.34 9.19
C PRO A 8 14.23 13.45 10.11
N PRO A 9 12.90 13.41 9.90
CA PRO A 9 12.03 12.58 10.71
C PRO A 9 12.55 11.14 10.68
N ILE A 10 12.73 10.57 11.87
CA ILE A 10 13.18 9.18 12.00
C ILE A 10 12.09 8.31 11.36
N ASP A 11 12.46 7.56 10.33
CA ASP A 11 11.62 6.55 9.71
C ASP A 11 12.10 5.16 10.16
N PRO A 12 11.77 4.74 11.40
CA PRO A 12 12.28 3.49 11.97
C PRO A 12 11.75 2.25 11.23
N PHE A 13 10.74 2.42 10.37
CA PHE A 13 10.11 1.36 9.61
C PHE A 13 10.41 1.42 8.11
N ASP A 14 11.21 2.38 7.63
CA ASP A 14 11.49 2.58 6.19
C ASP A 14 10.20 2.67 5.35
N LEU A 15 9.20 3.42 5.83
CA LEU A 15 7.94 3.66 5.13
C LEU A 15 8.13 4.37 3.78
N ALA A 16 9.22 5.12 3.62
CA ALA A 16 9.60 5.75 2.35
C ALA A 16 9.64 4.74 1.19
N ARG A 17 9.98 3.47 1.44
CA ARG A 17 9.97 2.43 0.40
C ARG A 17 8.61 2.25 -0.27
N PHE A 18 7.51 2.36 0.49
CA PHE A 18 6.16 2.27 -0.06
C PHE A 18 5.80 3.50 -0.86
N GLU A 19 6.11 4.68 -0.35
CA GLU A 19 5.78 5.94 -1.01
C GLU A 19 6.47 6.06 -2.37
N GLN A 20 7.77 5.73 -2.41
CA GLN A 20 8.57 5.72 -3.63
C GLN A 20 8.01 4.71 -4.65
N ALA A 21 7.69 3.48 -4.21
CA ALA A 21 7.12 2.46 -5.08
C ALA A 21 5.75 2.87 -5.65
N GLN A 22 4.96 3.63 -4.90
CA GLN A 22 3.65 4.12 -5.32
C GLN A 22 3.72 5.33 -6.27
N GLN A 23 4.82 6.10 -6.28
CA GLN A 23 4.89 7.42 -6.90
C GLN A 23 4.42 7.45 -8.36
N ALA A 24 4.81 6.48 -9.17
CA ALA A 24 4.48 6.43 -10.60
C ALA A 24 3.19 5.65 -10.92
N VAL A 25 2.68 4.84 -9.99
CA VAL A 25 1.63 3.84 -10.28
C VAL A 25 0.37 4.02 -9.45
N TYR A 26 0.37 4.85 -8.41
CA TYR A 26 -0.78 5.02 -7.52
C TYR A 26 -2.04 5.47 -8.27
N ALA A 27 -1.93 6.46 -9.14
CA ALA A 27 -3.06 6.97 -9.91
C ALA A 27 -3.67 5.87 -10.81
N GLN A 28 -2.82 5.03 -11.42
CA GLN A 28 -3.26 3.90 -12.21
C GLN A 28 -3.92 2.81 -11.36
N ALA A 29 -3.29 2.43 -10.24
CA ALA A 29 -3.84 1.44 -9.31
C ALA A 29 -5.24 1.85 -8.83
N LEU A 30 -5.40 3.11 -8.44
CA LEU A 30 -6.68 3.66 -8.01
C LEU A 30 -7.72 3.67 -9.14
N ALA A 31 -7.33 4.01 -10.37
CA ALA A 31 -8.22 3.94 -11.53
C ALA A 31 -8.69 2.51 -11.82
N GLU A 32 -7.80 1.52 -11.73
CA GLU A 32 -8.13 0.10 -11.88
C GLU A 32 -9.08 -0.39 -10.79
N LEU A 33 -8.86 0.01 -9.53
CA LEU A 33 -9.75 -0.30 -8.41
C LEU A 33 -11.13 0.33 -8.59
N ARG A 34 -11.20 1.60 -9.02
CA ARG A 34 -12.46 2.28 -9.33
C ARG A 34 -13.22 1.61 -10.49
N ALA A 35 -12.50 1.13 -11.50
CA ALA A 35 -13.07 0.34 -12.59
C ALA A 35 -13.50 -1.07 -12.15
N GLY A 36 -13.11 -1.50 -10.94
CA GLY A 36 -13.46 -2.80 -10.37
C GLY A 36 -12.72 -3.95 -11.03
N ARG A 37 -11.53 -3.71 -11.58
CA ARG A 37 -10.67 -4.74 -12.15
C ARG A 37 -9.21 -4.30 -12.17
N LYS A 38 -8.39 -4.94 -11.33
CA LYS A 38 -6.93 -4.86 -11.36
C LYS A 38 -6.38 -5.44 -12.66
N ARG A 39 -5.37 -4.76 -13.23
CA ARG A 39 -4.76 -5.10 -14.53
C ARG A 39 -3.24 -5.06 -14.51
N THR A 40 -2.63 -4.35 -13.57
CA THR A 40 -1.17 -4.15 -13.54
C THR A 40 -0.52 -4.51 -12.20
N HIS A 41 0.80 -4.35 -12.11
CA HIS A 41 1.64 -4.87 -11.04
C HIS A 41 1.91 -3.82 -9.95
N TRP A 42 1.06 -3.77 -8.93
CA TRP A 42 1.20 -2.81 -7.83
C TRP A 42 0.76 -3.32 -6.45
N MET A 43 0.24 -4.57 -6.38
CA MET A 43 -0.43 -5.10 -5.18
C MET A 43 0.41 -4.98 -3.92
N TRP A 44 1.68 -5.38 -3.99
CA TRP A 44 2.57 -5.51 -2.84
C TRP A 44 2.76 -4.23 -2.02
N PHE A 45 2.70 -3.07 -2.66
CA PHE A 45 3.02 -1.79 -2.00
C PHE A 45 1.85 -0.79 -2.00
N VAL A 46 0.76 -1.05 -2.72
CA VAL A 46 -0.51 -0.28 -2.61
C VAL A 46 -1.44 -0.92 -1.58
N LEU A 47 -1.50 -2.26 -1.53
CA LEU A 47 -2.28 -3.04 -0.57
C LEU A 47 -1.33 -4.06 0.11
N PRO A 48 -0.38 -3.59 0.95
CA PRO A 48 0.64 -4.45 1.52
C PRO A 48 0.05 -5.46 2.51
N GLN A 49 0.65 -6.65 2.53
CA GLN A 49 0.27 -7.75 3.41
C GLN A 49 1.24 -7.89 4.59
N LEU A 50 0.84 -8.63 5.63
CA LEU A 50 1.73 -8.95 6.75
C LEU A 50 2.87 -9.86 6.29
N ARG A 51 4.03 -9.69 6.93
CA ARG A 51 5.21 -10.53 6.69
C ARG A 51 4.90 -11.99 6.96
N GLY A 52 5.31 -12.85 6.02
CA GLY A 52 5.12 -14.30 6.08
C GLY A 52 3.93 -14.82 5.26
N LEU A 53 3.04 -13.94 4.79
CA LEU A 53 1.90 -14.35 3.97
C LEU A 53 2.29 -14.59 2.49
N GLY A 54 3.23 -13.82 1.96
CA GLY A 54 3.68 -13.93 0.57
C GLY A 54 5.08 -14.50 0.43
N ALA A 55 5.28 -15.37 -0.57
CA ALA A 55 6.55 -16.05 -0.84
C ALA A 55 7.43 -15.37 -1.92
N SER A 56 6.95 -14.35 -2.61
CA SER A 56 7.76 -13.63 -3.62
C SER A 56 8.74 -12.66 -2.97
N GLU A 57 9.79 -12.28 -3.69
CA GLU A 57 10.75 -11.27 -3.23
C GLU A 57 10.05 -9.92 -3.00
N MET A 58 9.15 -9.52 -3.90
CA MET A 58 8.36 -8.29 -3.76
C MET A 58 7.43 -8.35 -2.55
N SER A 59 6.77 -9.49 -2.29
CA SER A 59 5.96 -9.68 -1.09
C SER A 59 6.78 -9.57 0.18
N ARG A 60 8.02 -10.07 0.20
CA ARG A 60 8.91 -9.92 1.36
C ARG A 60 9.39 -8.49 1.55
N ARG A 61 9.79 -7.82 0.47
CA ARG A 61 10.32 -6.44 0.48
C ARG A 61 9.28 -5.43 0.97
N TYR A 62 8.02 -5.59 0.56
CA TYR A 62 6.93 -4.68 0.91
C TYR A 62 5.98 -5.26 1.97
N ALA A 63 6.42 -6.28 2.71
CA ALA A 63 5.63 -6.76 3.83
C ALA A 63 5.64 -5.76 4.98
N ILE A 64 4.49 -5.67 5.67
CA ILE A 64 4.40 -5.05 6.99
C ILE A 64 4.89 -6.07 8.03
N ALA A 65 5.97 -5.73 8.74
CA ALA A 65 6.69 -6.65 9.63
C ALA A 65 6.08 -6.77 11.03
N SER A 66 5.27 -5.78 11.46
CA SER A 66 4.72 -5.73 12.83
C SER A 66 3.46 -4.87 12.93
N LEU A 67 2.74 -5.00 14.05
CA LEU A 67 1.62 -4.11 14.37
C LEU A 67 2.06 -2.64 14.52
N ALA A 68 3.27 -2.40 15.05
CA ALA A 68 3.80 -1.04 15.20
C ALA A 68 4.01 -0.38 13.83
N GLU A 69 4.56 -1.11 12.87
CA GLU A 69 4.70 -0.65 11.49
C GLU A 69 3.33 -0.45 10.82
N ALA A 70 2.37 -1.36 11.01
CA ALA A 70 1.03 -1.19 10.48
C ALA A 70 0.36 0.10 10.97
N ARG A 71 0.53 0.43 12.27
CA ARG A 71 0.05 1.70 12.84
C ARG A 71 0.78 2.89 12.24
N ALA A 72 2.10 2.81 12.09
CA ALA A 72 2.88 3.87 11.47
C ALA A 72 2.45 4.12 10.02
N TYR A 73 2.25 3.05 9.23
CA TYR A 73 1.74 3.12 7.86
C TYR A 73 0.36 3.83 7.80
N LEU A 74 -0.55 3.49 8.71
CA LEU A 74 -1.89 4.10 8.78
C LEU A 74 -1.90 5.56 9.23
N MET A 75 -0.93 5.95 10.08
CA MET A 75 -0.75 7.34 10.54
C MET A 75 0.06 8.19 9.56
N HIS A 76 0.79 7.57 8.64
CA HIS A 76 1.57 8.29 7.64
C HIS A 76 0.65 9.15 6.75
N PRO A 77 0.96 10.45 6.54
CA PRO A 77 0.06 11.41 5.90
C PRO A 77 -0.33 11.02 4.47
N VAL A 78 0.60 10.42 3.72
CA VAL A 78 0.34 9.95 2.35
C VAL A 78 -0.20 8.52 2.34
N LEU A 79 0.57 7.54 2.80
CA LEU A 79 0.23 6.11 2.73
C LEU A 79 -1.11 5.75 3.38
N GLY A 80 -1.39 6.30 4.56
CA GLY A 80 -2.65 6.06 5.26
C GLY A 80 -3.86 6.60 4.50
N ALA A 81 -3.75 7.80 3.90
CA ALA A 81 -4.81 8.37 3.09
C ALA A 81 -5.06 7.53 1.83
N ARG A 82 -3.97 7.12 1.15
CA ARG A 82 -4.03 6.29 -0.04
C ARG A 82 -4.66 4.92 0.20
N LEU A 83 -4.28 4.25 1.29
CA LEU A 83 -4.85 2.96 1.65
C LEU A 83 -6.38 3.06 1.88
N ARG A 84 -6.84 4.09 2.60
CA ARG A 84 -8.28 4.31 2.81
C ARG A 84 -9.01 4.55 1.49
N GLU A 85 -8.42 5.30 0.58
CA GLU A 85 -9.00 5.57 -0.73
C GLU A 85 -9.10 4.29 -1.58
N CYS A 86 -8.05 3.46 -1.61
CA CYS A 86 -8.06 2.17 -2.28
C CYS A 86 -9.11 1.22 -1.70
N VAL A 87 -9.19 1.11 -0.37
CA VAL A 87 -10.19 0.26 0.31
C VAL A 87 -11.60 0.76 -0.01
N ALA A 88 -11.85 2.07 0.02
CA ALA A 88 -13.14 2.64 -0.35
C ALA A 88 -13.52 2.32 -1.81
N ALA A 89 -12.56 2.39 -2.74
CA ALA A 89 -12.79 2.03 -4.14
C ALA A 89 -13.13 0.54 -4.31
N ILE A 90 -12.50 -0.36 -3.54
CA ILE A 90 -12.85 -1.80 -3.53
C ILE A 90 -14.25 -2.00 -2.95
N CYS A 91 -14.57 -1.38 -1.82
CA CYS A 91 -15.87 -1.49 -1.15
C CYS A 91 -17.03 -0.97 -2.01
N ALA A 92 -16.78 -0.03 -2.93
CA ALA A 92 -17.78 0.43 -3.89
C ALA A 92 -18.27 -0.68 -4.86
N HIS A 93 -17.52 -1.78 -4.99
CA HIS A 93 -17.89 -2.98 -5.75
C HIS A 93 -18.47 -4.10 -4.88
N ALA A 94 -18.99 -3.77 -3.69
CA ALA A 94 -19.63 -4.73 -2.80
C ALA A 94 -20.66 -5.60 -3.55
N GLY A 95 -20.52 -6.92 -3.42
CA GLY A 95 -21.36 -7.91 -4.12
C GLY A 95 -20.71 -8.58 -5.34
N ARG A 96 -19.57 -8.08 -5.86
CA ARG A 96 -18.85 -8.72 -6.98
C ARG A 96 -17.82 -9.77 -6.55
N GLY A 97 -17.51 -9.86 -5.26
CA GLY A 97 -16.46 -10.72 -4.71
C GLY A 97 -15.05 -10.16 -4.93
N ALA A 98 -14.12 -10.44 -4.01
CA ALA A 98 -12.76 -9.87 -4.06
C ALA A 98 -11.98 -10.31 -5.32
N ALA A 99 -12.11 -11.58 -5.73
CA ALA A 99 -11.45 -12.12 -6.93
C ALA A 99 -11.87 -11.42 -8.22
N ALA A 100 -13.10 -10.91 -8.32
CA ALA A 100 -13.53 -10.16 -9.50
C ALA A 100 -12.82 -8.80 -9.64
N VAL A 101 -12.43 -8.20 -8.50
CA VAL A 101 -11.78 -6.88 -8.46
C VAL A 101 -10.26 -7.02 -8.48
N LEU A 102 -9.70 -7.92 -7.69
CA LEU A 102 -8.25 -8.06 -7.49
C LEU A 102 -7.63 -9.16 -8.37
N GLY A 103 -8.43 -10.10 -8.88
CA GLY A 103 -7.97 -11.31 -9.55
C GLY A 103 -7.76 -12.46 -8.57
N GLU A 104 -7.74 -13.70 -9.09
CA GLU A 104 -7.70 -14.93 -8.28
C GLU A 104 -6.50 -15.00 -7.33
N VAL A 105 -5.33 -14.53 -7.77
CA VAL A 105 -4.09 -14.61 -7.00
C VAL A 105 -4.04 -13.54 -5.91
N ASP A 106 -4.46 -12.31 -6.23
CA ASP A 106 -4.34 -11.16 -5.33
C ASP A 106 -5.54 -11.04 -4.36
N ALA A 107 -6.56 -11.89 -4.50
CA ALA A 107 -7.74 -11.90 -3.63
C ALA A 107 -7.67 -12.90 -2.46
N GLN A 108 -6.59 -13.68 -2.35
CA GLN A 108 -6.40 -14.69 -1.29
C GLN A 108 -5.84 -14.12 0.00
#